data_AF-A0A430UYY8-F1
#
_entry.id   AF-A0A430UYY8-F1
#
_cell.length_a   1.000
_cell.length_b   1.000
_cell.length_c   1.000
_cell.angle_alpha   90.00
_cell.angle_beta   90.00
_cell.angle_gamma   90.00
#
_symmetry.space_group_name_H-M   'P 1'
#
loop_
_entity.id
_entity.type
_entity.pdbx_description
1 polymer ?
#
loop_
_entity_poly.entity_id
_entity_poly.type
_entity_poly.pdbx_seq_one_letter_code
_entity_poly.pdbx_strand_id
1 'polypeptide(L)'
;AGFGRPPTAEEWSPDPRDYHPELWRAFLRALAALPEARAHLRGLAESRGQGRPAPRDWLFAAGEMVRAPFNRRGRSVPEELRPLLGRERATSLELHVAQRVMDGHLAPGTPPEVYEGLCLEAPAHPEAALFAYARDQGPVLAALAPASFIPEEARGPRLKALWFVVYSFHSGTLATGYSVRDLSELDVPWDKVVWLKRPPWLTPPSP
;
A
#
# COMPACT_ATOMS: atom_id res chain seq x y z
N ALA A 1 34.83 2.59 -0.81
CA ALA A 1 34.72 1.13 -0.93
C ALA A 1 33.50 0.84 -1.78
N GLY A 2 33.69 0.29 -2.99
CA GLY A 2 32.61 0.11 -3.95
C GLY A 2 31.61 -0.95 -3.46
N PHE A 3 30.33 -0.72 -3.72
CA PHE A 3 29.29 -1.74 -3.59
C PHE A 3 29.79 -3.00 -4.30
N GLY A 4 29.80 -4.14 -3.59
CA GLY A 4 30.32 -5.41 -4.09
C GLY A 4 29.70 -5.84 -5.42
N ARG A 5 30.22 -6.91 -6.03
CA ARG A 5 29.69 -7.41 -7.30
C ARG A 5 28.19 -7.68 -7.16
N PRO A 6 27.36 -7.25 -8.12
CA PRO A 6 25.93 -7.58 -8.11
C PRO A 6 25.76 -9.11 -8.15
N PRO A 7 24.78 -9.67 -7.41
CA PRO A 7 24.56 -11.10 -7.35
C PRO A 7 24.24 -11.69 -8.73
N THR A 8 24.77 -12.88 -9.00
CA THR A 8 24.46 -13.68 -10.19
C THR A 8 23.03 -14.22 -10.15
N ALA A 9 22.54 -14.76 -11.27
CA ALA A 9 21.16 -15.28 -11.37
C ALA A 9 20.88 -16.46 -10.41
N GLU A 10 21.92 -17.16 -9.96
CA GLU A 10 21.85 -18.29 -9.01
C GLU A 10 21.98 -17.81 -7.55
N GLU A 11 22.58 -16.64 -7.32
CA GLU A 11 22.69 -15.95 -6.03
C GLU A 11 21.52 -15.02 -5.76
N TRP A 12 20.64 -14.83 -6.75
CA TRP A 12 19.39 -14.11 -6.62
C TRP A 12 18.37 -14.99 -5.89
N SER A 13 18.15 -14.73 -4.61
CA SER A 13 16.96 -15.25 -3.94
C SER A 13 15.73 -14.49 -4.47
N PRO A 14 14.69 -15.15 -5.00
CA PRO A 14 13.45 -14.47 -5.31
C PRO A 14 12.67 -14.07 -4.04
N ASP A 15 13.14 -14.46 -2.84
CA ASP A 15 12.49 -14.16 -1.57
C ASP A 15 12.94 -12.79 -1.04
N PRO A 16 12.04 -11.80 -0.96
CA PRO A 16 12.34 -10.47 -0.44
C PRO A 16 12.91 -10.46 0.99
N ARG A 17 12.70 -11.52 1.78
CA ARG A 17 13.19 -11.65 3.16
C ARG A 17 14.70 -11.82 3.25
N ASP A 18 15.33 -12.30 2.18
CA ASP A 18 16.77 -12.55 2.16
C ASP A 18 17.58 -11.27 1.84
N TYR A 19 16.89 -10.17 1.50
CA TYR A 19 17.50 -8.89 1.21
C TYR A 19 17.51 -7.97 2.43
N HIS A 20 18.58 -7.18 2.56
CA HIS A 20 18.60 -6.06 3.50
C HIS A 20 17.42 -5.12 3.20
N PRO A 21 16.55 -4.78 4.18
CA PRO A 21 15.30 -4.06 3.92
C PRO A 21 15.46 -2.75 3.15
N GLU A 22 16.55 -2.02 3.41
CA GLU A 22 16.83 -0.77 2.70
C GLU A 22 17.23 -0.99 1.23
N LEU A 23 18.04 -2.02 0.94
CA LEU A 23 18.43 -2.36 -0.43
C LEU A 23 17.24 -2.87 -1.22
N TRP A 24 16.38 -3.66 -0.57
CA TRP A 24 15.11 -4.11 -1.15
C TRP A 24 14.21 -2.93 -1.53
N ARG A 25 14.00 -1.99 -0.61
CA ARG A 25 13.23 -0.77 -0.89
C ARG A 25 13.87 0.09 -2.00
N ALA A 26 15.19 0.18 -2.05
CA ALA A 26 15.89 0.90 -3.11
C ALA A 26 15.68 0.23 -4.48
N PHE A 27 15.77 -1.10 -4.54
CA PHE A 27 15.48 -1.88 -5.74
C PHE A 27 14.04 -1.67 -6.23
N LEU A 28 13.05 -1.80 -5.33
CA LEU A 28 11.64 -1.55 -5.69
C LEU A 28 11.43 -0.12 -6.23
N ARG A 29 12.04 0.89 -5.59
CA ARG A 29 11.95 2.27 -6.07
C ARG A 29 12.56 2.46 -7.46
N ALA A 30 13.66 1.77 -7.77
CA ALA A 30 14.28 1.82 -9.09
C ALA A 30 13.39 1.23 -10.18
N LEU A 31 12.64 0.15 -9.90
CA LEU A 31 11.72 -0.47 -10.86
C LEU A 31 10.56 0.45 -11.29
N ALA A 32 10.12 1.34 -10.40
CA ALA A 32 9.05 2.30 -10.68
C ALA A 32 9.44 3.40 -11.70
N ALA A 33 10.71 3.47 -12.09
CA ALA A 33 11.16 4.44 -13.09
C ALA A 33 10.77 4.08 -14.54
N LEU A 34 10.08 2.96 -14.77
CA LEU A 34 9.69 2.47 -16.11
C LEU A 34 8.23 2.83 -16.46
N PRO A 35 7.97 3.83 -17.31
CA PRO A 35 6.60 4.27 -17.63
C PRO A 35 5.71 3.18 -18.25
N GLU A 36 6.29 2.26 -19.02
CA GLU A 36 5.58 1.16 -19.67
C GLU A 36 4.98 0.20 -18.64
N ALA A 37 5.69 -0.04 -17.52
CA ALA A 37 5.21 -0.88 -16.44
C ALA A 37 3.96 -0.27 -15.78
N ARG A 38 3.93 1.05 -15.57
CA ARG A 38 2.76 1.75 -15.01
C ARG A 38 1.54 1.64 -15.93
N ALA A 39 1.72 1.81 -17.23
CA ALA A 39 0.63 1.68 -18.21
C ALA A 39 0.05 0.27 -18.25
N HIS A 40 0.92 -0.75 -18.24
CA HIS A 40 0.53 -2.15 -18.16
C HIS A 40 -0.27 -2.47 -16.90
N LEU A 41 0.23 -2.06 -15.72
CA LEU A 41 -0.46 -2.28 -14.44
C LEU A 41 -1.84 -1.59 -14.39
N ARG A 42 -1.94 -0.40 -14.98
CA ARG A 42 -3.23 0.28 -15.14
C ARG A 42 -4.19 -0.53 -16.00
N GLY A 43 -3.72 -1.07 -17.13
CA GLY A 43 -4.52 -1.94 -17.99
C GLY A 43 -5.00 -3.20 -17.27
N LEU A 44 -4.18 -3.80 -16.41
CA LEU A 44 -4.59 -4.92 -15.55
C LEU A 44 -5.72 -4.51 -14.60
N ALA A 45 -5.62 -3.35 -13.95
CA ALA A 45 -6.68 -2.84 -13.07
C ALA A 45 -8.00 -2.60 -13.84
N GLU A 46 -7.92 -2.04 -15.05
CA GLU A 46 -9.08 -1.74 -15.90
C GLU A 46 -9.74 -3.00 -16.49
N SER A 47 -9.02 -4.13 -16.54
CA SER A 47 -9.51 -5.40 -17.09
C SER A 47 -10.60 -6.10 -16.24
N ARG A 48 -10.86 -5.61 -15.02
CA ARG A 48 -11.89 -6.13 -14.11
C ARG A 48 -11.79 -7.66 -13.89
N GLY A 49 -10.58 -8.13 -13.56
CA GLY A 49 -10.31 -9.53 -13.23
C GLY A 49 -9.97 -10.42 -14.43
N GLN A 50 -10.06 -9.89 -15.66
CA GLN A 50 -9.80 -10.67 -16.89
C GLN A 50 -8.32 -10.64 -17.33
N GLY A 51 -7.55 -9.67 -16.84
CA GLY A 51 -6.14 -9.51 -17.14
C GLY A 51 -5.30 -10.66 -16.58
N ARG A 52 -4.30 -11.09 -17.34
CA ARG A 52 -3.32 -12.09 -16.91
C ARG A 52 -2.01 -11.37 -16.57
N PRO A 53 -1.65 -11.26 -15.28
CA PRO A 53 -0.40 -10.63 -14.89
C PRO A 53 0.79 -11.54 -15.21
N ALA A 54 1.91 -10.92 -15.58
CA ALA A 54 3.20 -11.59 -15.67
C ALA A 54 3.77 -11.85 -14.25
N PRO A 55 4.63 -12.87 -14.07
CA PRO A 55 5.20 -13.19 -12.76
C PRO A 55 5.95 -12.06 -12.05
N ARG A 56 6.40 -11.03 -12.79
CA ARG A 56 7.13 -9.88 -12.26
C ARG A 56 6.26 -8.64 -12.01
N ASP A 57 4.99 -8.64 -12.40
CA ASP A 57 4.13 -7.46 -12.30
C ASP A 57 3.95 -6.96 -10.87
N TRP A 58 4.00 -7.87 -9.89
CA TRP A 58 3.94 -7.50 -8.48
C TRP A 58 5.13 -6.64 -8.04
N LEU A 59 6.32 -6.84 -8.62
CA LEU A 59 7.51 -6.03 -8.30
C LEU A 59 7.33 -4.59 -8.77
N PHE A 60 6.81 -4.41 -9.98
CA PHE A 60 6.50 -3.09 -10.53
C PHE A 60 5.39 -2.41 -9.73
N ALA A 61 4.35 -3.15 -9.34
CA ALA A 61 3.28 -2.61 -8.51
C ALA A 61 3.79 -2.16 -7.12
N ALA A 62 4.60 -3.00 -6.46
CA ALA A 62 5.24 -2.65 -5.20
C ALA A 62 6.11 -1.39 -5.37
N GLY A 63 6.94 -1.35 -6.43
CA GLY A 63 7.77 -0.20 -6.76
C GLY A 63 6.98 1.09 -6.91
N GLU A 64 5.90 1.07 -7.71
CA GLU A 64 5.03 2.24 -7.90
C GLU A 64 4.44 2.74 -6.57
N MET A 65 3.99 1.82 -5.70
CA MET A 65 3.42 2.19 -4.41
C MET A 65 4.45 2.71 -3.41
N VAL A 66 5.65 2.09 -3.32
CA VAL A 66 6.73 2.48 -2.40
C VAL A 66 7.32 3.86 -2.72
N ARG A 67 7.19 4.35 -3.96
CA ARG A 67 7.64 5.70 -4.32
C ARG A 67 6.53 6.75 -4.29
N ALA A 68 5.27 6.34 -4.26
CA ALA A 68 4.16 7.25 -4.46
C ALA A 68 3.96 8.13 -3.22
N PRO A 69 3.94 9.47 -3.36
CA PRO A 69 3.61 10.32 -2.23
C PRO A 69 2.15 10.09 -1.82
N PHE A 70 1.86 10.31 -0.55
CA PHE A 70 0.47 10.34 -0.09
C PHE A 70 -0.23 11.59 -0.62
N ASN A 71 -1.53 11.46 -0.92
CA ASN A 71 -2.31 12.56 -1.45
C ASN A 71 -2.30 13.78 -0.49
N ARG A 72 -1.80 14.93 -0.97
CA ARG A 72 -1.74 16.18 -0.21
C ARG A 72 -2.84 17.19 -0.57
N ARG A 73 -3.84 16.81 -1.37
CA ARG A 73 -4.94 17.71 -1.76
C ARG A 73 -5.65 18.25 -0.53
N GLY A 74 -5.76 19.58 -0.43
CA GLY A 74 -6.49 20.24 0.64
C GLY A 74 -8.00 20.00 0.55
N ARG A 75 -8.63 19.72 1.67
CA ARG A 75 -10.08 19.46 1.81
C ARG A 75 -10.62 20.12 3.08
N SER A 76 -11.93 20.28 3.12
CA SER A 76 -12.63 20.67 4.35
C SER A 76 -12.55 19.53 5.37
N VAL A 77 -12.35 19.88 6.63
CA VAL A 77 -12.30 18.95 7.75
C VAL A 77 -13.72 18.56 8.15
N PRO A 78 -14.08 17.26 8.14
CA PRO A 78 -15.34 16.77 8.67
C PRO A 78 -15.55 17.17 10.13
N GLU A 79 -16.79 17.41 10.55
CA GLU A 79 -17.10 17.92 11.89
C GLU A 79 -16.52 17.06 13.00
N GLU A 80 -16.59 15.74 12.85
CA GLU A 80 -16.03 14.74 13.75
C GLU A 80 -14.51 14.83 13.94
N LEU A 81 -13.77 15.31 12.93
CA LEU A 81 -12.31 15.44 12.98
C LEU A 81 -11.86 16.85 13.41
N ARG A 82 -12.76 17.84 13.46
CA ARG A 82 -12.41 19.21 13.87
C ARG A 82 -11.79 19.29 15.27
N PRO A 83 -12.28 18.57 16.30
CA PRO A 83 -11.66 18.59 17.62
C PRO A 83 -10.22 18.10 17.65
N LEU A 84 -9.86 17.15 16.77
CA LEU A 84 -8.50 16.60 16.68
C LEU A 84 -7.57 17.52 15.89
N LEU A 85 -8.06 18.15 14.82
CA LEU A 85 -7.23 18.93 13.91
C LEU A 85 -7.18 20.43 14.23
N GLY A 86 -8.16 20.97 14.97
CA GLY A 86 -8.21 22.37 15.39
C GLY A 86 -8.37 23.39 14.26
N ARG A 87 -8.75 22.96 13.05
CA ARG A 87 -8.86 23.79 11.85
C ARG A 87 -9.92 23.28 10.89
N GLU A 88 -10.40 24.13 10.00
CA GLU A 88 -11.45 23.80 9.03
C GLU A 88 -10.92 23.19 7.73
N ARG A 89 -9.63 23.31 7.45
CA ARG A 89 -8.99 22.77 6.25
C ARG A 89 -7.74 21.98 6.61
N ALA A 90 -7.57 20.83 5.99
CA ALA A 90 -6.40 19.99 6.13
C ALA A 90 -6.11 19.26 4.81
N THR A 91 -4.89 18.75 4.66
CA THR A 91 -4.52 17.87 3.56
C THR A 91 -5.19 16.49 3.70
N SER A 92 -5.35 15.77 2.59
CA SER A 92 -5.87 14.39 2.63
C SER A 92 -5.07 13.52 3.60
N LEU A 93 -3.74 13.63 3.61
CA LEU A 93 -2.88 12.91 4.55
C LEU A 93 -3.28 13.16 6.02
N GLU A 94 -3.35 14.43 6.43
CA GLU A 94 -3.70 14.80 7.81
C GLU A 94 -5.10 14.31 8.20
N LEU A 95 -6.06 14.36 7.27
CA LEU A 95 -7.41 13.81 7.48
C LEU A 95 -7.38 12.29 7.69
N HIS A 96 -6.60 11.56 6.89
CA HIS A 96 -6.48 10.11 7.04
C HIS A 96 -5.82 9.72 8.37
N VAL A 97 -4.79 10.45 8.79
CA VAL A 97 -4.12 10.23 10.10
C VAL A 97 -5.13 10.45 11.23
N ALA A 98 -5.83 11.59 11.24
CA ALA A 98 -6.83 11.89 12.25
C ALA A 98 -7.94 10.83 12.30
N GLN A 99 -8.41 10.38 11.12
CA GLN A 99 -9.36 9.28 11.03
C GLN A 99 -8.82 7.99 11.63
N ARG A 100 -7.57 7.61 11.34
CA ARG A 100 -6.97 6.38 11.88
C ARG A 100 -6.76 6.44 13.39
N VAL A 101 -6.47 7.61 13.93
CA VAL A 101 -6.42 7.83 15.39
C VAL A 101 -7.82 7.70 16.00
N MET A 102 -8.84 8.33 15.39
CA MET A 102 -10.24 8.24 15.84
C MET A 102 -10.77 6.80 15.79
N ASP A 103 -10.46 6.06 14.73
CA ASP A 103 -10.79 4.63 14.58
C ASP A 103 -9.99 3.74 15.54
N GLY A 104 -8.96 4.26 16.21
CA GLY A 104 -8.09 3.53 17.11
C GLY A 104 -7.12 2.58 16.41
N HIS A 105 -6.90 2.74 15.10
CA HIS A 105 -5.88 2.00 14.36
C HIS A 105 -4.47 2.50 14.70
N LEU A 106 -4.33 3.80 14.96
CA LEU A 106 -3.05 4.44 15.32
C LEU A 106 -3.14 5.09 16.69
N ALA A 107 -1.97 5.21 17.35
CA ALA A 107 -1.85 5.90 18.62
C ALA A 107 -2.14 7.41 18.47
N PRO A 108 -2.77 8.06 19.48
CA PRO A 108 -2.92 9.51 19.50
C PRO A 108 -1.57 10.23 19.33
N GLY A 109 -1.55 11.28 18.53
CA GLY A 109 -0.32 12.05 18.27
C GLY A 109 0.58 11.47 17.18
N THR A 110 0.20 10.36 16.52
CA THR A 110 0.95 9.81 15.38
C THR A 110 1.17 10.90 14.30
N PRO A 111 2.42 11.24 13.95
CA PRO A 111 2.70 12.25 12.93
C PRO A 111 2.30 11.79 11.51
N PRO A 112 1.94 12.72 10.61
CA PRO A 112 1.65 12.41 9.21
C PRO A 112 2.76 11.64 8.48
N GLU A 113 4.02 11.95 8.78
CA GLU A 113 5.20 11.34 8.18
C GLU A 113 5.34 9.88 8.59
N VAL A 114 5.00 9.55 9.84
CA VAL A 114 5.01 8.16 10.33
C VAL A 114 3.95 7.37 9.59
N TYR A 115 2.71 7.86 9.52
CA TYR A 115 1.64 7.18 8.80
C TYR A 115 1.92 7.01 7.30
N GLU A 116 2.48 8.03 6.63
CA GLU A 116 2.92 7.91 5.25
C GLU A 116 4.01 6.84 5.13
N GLY A 117 4.99 6.81 6.04
CA GLY A 117 6.00 5.76 6.13
C GLY A 117 5.40 4.35 6.23
N LEU A 118 4.39 4.15 7.09
CA LEU A 118 3.67 2.88 7.21
C LEU A 118 2.97 2.48 5.90
N CYS A 119 2.40 3.46 5.20
CA CYS A 119 1.74 3.22 3.92
C CYS A 119 2.73 2.84 2.80
N LEU A 120 3.95 3.40 2.84
CA LEU A 120 5.04 3.04 1.92
C LEU A 120 5.68 1.69 2.29
N GLU A 121 5.65 1.31 3.56
CA GLU A 121 6.23 0.07 4.05
C GLU A 121 5.39 -1.17 3.70
N ALA A 122 4.06 -1.06 3.78
CA ALA A 122 3.16 -2.16 3.48
C ALA A 122 3.38 -2.83 2.10
N PRO A 123 3.49 -2.12 0.95
CA PRO A 123 3.78 -2.74 -0.34
C PRO A 123 5.20 -3.33 -0.44
N ALA A 124 6.15 -2.87 0.39
CA ALA A 124 7.50 -3.41 0.45
C ALA A 124 7.60 -4.65 1.35
N HIS A 125 6.58 -4.93 2.17
CA HIS A 125 6.59 -6.04 3.11
C HIS A 125 6.74 -7.37 2.36
N PRO A 126 7.62 -8.29 2.79
CA PRO A 126 7.89 -9.53 2.05
C PRO A 126 6.64 -10.40 1.85
N GLU A 127 5.76 -10.37 2.83
CA GLU A 127 4.50 -11.10 2.80
C GLU A 127 3.33 -10.27 2.25
N ALA A 128 3.57 -9.10 1.65
CA ALA A 128 2.48 -8.30 1.08
C ALA A 128 1.73 -9.06 -0.01
N ALA A 129 0.41 -9.01 0.05
CA ALA A 129 -0.46 -9.30 -1.05
C ALA A 129 -0.63 -8.05 -1.92
N LEU A 130 -0.51 -8.20 -3.23
CA LEU A 130 -0.58 -7.10 -4.20
C LEU A 130 -1.60 -7.45 -5.27
N PHE A 131 -2.50 -6.52 -5.53
CA PHE A 131 -3.56 -6.72 -6.49
C PHE A 131 -4.03 -5.40 -7.10
N ALA A 132 -4.64 -5.52 -8.27
CA ALA A 132 -5.12 -4.41 -9.08
C ALA A 132 -6.63 -4.56 -9.32
N TYR A 133 -7.36 -3.46 -9.27
CA TYR A 133 -8.80 -3.43 -9.56
C TYR A 133 -9.26 -2.02 -9.92
N ALA A 134 -10.48 -1.90 -10.44
CA ALA A 134 -11.10 -0.61 -10.73
C ALA A 134 -12.19 -0.28 -9.69
N ARG A 135 -12.17 0.97 -9.22
CA ARG A 135 -13.28 1.60 -8.47
C ARG A 135 -13.99 2.60 -9.38
N ASP A 136 -15.11 3.15 -8.92
CA ASP A 136 -15.83 4.22 -9.63
C ASP A 136 -14.94 5.44 -9.90
N GLN A 137 -13.99 5.71 -9.01
CA GLN A 137 -13.03 6.82 -9.13
C GLN A 137 -11.83 6.48 -10.03
N GLY A 138 -11.75 5.26 -10.56
CA GLY A 138 -10.72 4.81 -11.49
C GLY A 138 -9.92 3.58 -11.04
N PRO A 139 -8.92 3.18 -11.84
CA PRO A 139 -8.06 2.05 -11.54
C PRO A 139 -7.14 2.33 -10.35
N VAL A 140 -6.91 1.29 -9.54
CA VAL A 140 -6.07 1.35 -8.35
C VAL A 140 -5.15 0.12 -8.26
N LEU A 141 -4.03 0.31 -7.56
CA LEU A 141 -3.25 -0.78 -6.97
C LEU A 141 -3.55 -0.83 -5.48
N ALA A 142 -3.52 -2.02 -4.90
CA ALA A 142 -3.62 -2.17 -3.47
C ALA A 142 -2.60 -3.16 -2.93
N ALA A 143 -2.20 -2.90 -1.70
CA ALA A 143 -1.30 -3.72 -0.91
C ALA A 143 -1.96 -4.07 0.41
N LEU A 144 -1.79 -5.32 0.84
CA LEU A 144 -2.23 -5.80 2.14
C LEU A 144 -1.08 -6.55 2.79
N ALA A 145 -0.63 -6.11 3.96
CA ALA A 145 0.46 -6.72 4.71
C ALA A 145 0.02 -7.04 6.15
N PRO A 146 0.65 -8.00 6.84
CA PRO A 146 0.48 -8.15 8.28
C PRO A 146 0.78 -6.83 9.00
N ALA A 147 -0.07 -6.41 9.95
CA ALA A 147 0.13 -5.17 10.69
C ALA A 147 1.24 -5.25 11.75
N SER A 148 1.87 -6.42 11.92
CA SER A 148 2.96 -6.65 12.88
C SER A 148 4.20 -5.79 12.64
N PHE A 149 4.40 -5.27 11.42
CA PHE A 149 5.50 -4.34 11.12
C PHE A 149 5.31 -2.95 11.75
N ILE A 150 4.08 -2.57 12.14
CA ILE A 150 3.81 -1.24 12.70
C ILE A 150 4.53 -1.12 14.05
N PRO A 151 5.35 -0.09 14.29
CA PRO A 151 6.05 0.12 15.57
C PRO A 151 5.09 0.26 16.73
N GLU A 152 5.47 -0.24 17.91
CA GLU A 152 4.61 -0.28 19.10
C GLU A 152 4.06 1.12 19.47
N GLU A 153 4.88 2.15 19.34
CA GLU A 153 4.56 3.54 19.65
C GLU A 153 3.48 4.12 18.73
N ALA A 154 3.31 3.55 17.53
CA ALA A 154 2.30 3.96 16.57
C ALA A 154 1.00 3.13 16.66
N ARG A 155 0.96 2.04 17.45
CA ARG A 155 -0.19 1.14 17.51
C ARG A 155 -1.34 1.76 18.31
N GLY A 156 -2.51 1.86 17.69
CA GLY A 156 -3.73 2.21 18.41
C GLY A 156 -4.35 0.99 19.11
N PRO A 157 -5.27 1.21 20.08
CA PRO A 157 -5.88 0.14 20.88
C PRO A 157 -6.79 -0.80 20.08
N ARG A 158 -7.15 -0.43 18.85
CA ARG A 158 -8.00 -1.21 17.94
C ARG A 158 -7.27 -1.58 16.64
N LEU A 159 -5.94 -1.60 16.66
CA LEU A 159 -5.15 -2.06 15.52
C LEU A 159 -5.55 -3.50 15.17
N LYS A 160 -5.92 -3.72 13.91
CA LYS A 160 -6.31 -5.04 13.40
C LYS A 160 -5.12 -5.78 12.78
N ALA A 161 -5.34 -7.03 12.37
CA ALA A 161 -4.28 -7.96 11.98
C ALA A 161 -3.52 -7.57 10.70
N LEU A 162 -4.18 -6.87 9.76
CA LEU A 162 -3.63 -6.52 8.46
C LEU A 162 -3.67 -5.01 8.24
N TRP A 163 -2.71 -4.48 7.48
CA TRP A 163 -2.65 -3.09 7.04
C TRP A 163 -2.86 -3.01 5.53
N PHE A 164 -3.92 -2.32 5.12
CA PHE A 164 -4.35 -2.17 3.74
C PHE A 164 -4.00 -0.78 3.21
N VAL A 165 -3.38 -0.70 2.03
CA VAL A 165 -2.98 0.55 1.39
C VAL A 165 -3.47 0.57 -0.05
N VAL A 166 -3.94 1.73 -0.51
CA VAL A 166 -4.40 1.93 -1.89
C VAL A 166 -3.60 3.02 -2.57
N TYR A 167 -3.17 2.75 -3.80
CA TYR A 167 -2.60 3.71 -4.73
C TYR A 167 -3.59 3.99 -5.87
N SER A 168 -3.79 5.26 -6.21
CA SER A 168 -4.63 5.67 -7.33
C SER A 168 -3.79 6.00 -8.56
N PHE A 169 -4.06 5.33 -9.68
CA PHE A 169 -3.42 5.66 -10.95
C PHE A 169 -3.80 7.06 -11.45
N HIS A 170 -5.01 7.53 -11.13
CA HIS A 170 -5.52 8.83 -11.56
C HIS A 170 -4.74 9.98 -10.93
N SER A 171 -4.53 9.95 -9.61
CA SER A 171 -3.76 10.99 -8.92
C SER A 171 -2.26 10.70 -8.87
N GLY A 172 -1.83 9.47 -9.13
CA GLY A 172 -0.43 9.06 -8.98
C GLY A 172 0.04 9.08 -7.53
N THR A 173 -0.87 8.90 -6.57
CA THR A 173 -0.60 9.03 -5.14
C THR A 173 -1.20 7.88 -4.34
N LEU A 174 -0.68 7.66 -3.13
CA LEU A 174 -1.38 6.85 -2.13
C LEU A 174 -2.65 7.57 -1.70
N ALA A 175 -3.76 6.85 -1.68
CA ALA A 175 -5.10 7.36 -1.43
C ALA A 175 -5.55 7.10 0.01
N THR A 176 -5.23 5.93 0.58
CA THR A 176 -5.62 5.56 1.95
C THR A 176 -4.74 4.44 2.49
N GLY A 177 -4.66 4.35 3.81
CA GLY A 177 -4.02 3.29 4.59
C GLY A 177 -4.85 3.03 5.85
N TYR A 178 -5.21 1.78 6.15
CA TYR A 178 -5.94 1.44 7.37
C TYR A 178 -5.84 -0.04 7.74
N SER A 179 -6.05 -0.37 9.02
CA SER A 179 -6.03 -1.76 9.45
C SER A 179 -7.38 -2.45 9.25
N VAL A 180 -7.33 -3.70 8.81
CA VAL A 180 -8.48 -4.62 8.69
C VAL A 180 -8.17 -5.94 9.36
N ARG A 181 -9.21 -6.67 9.80
CA ARG A 181 -9.03 -8.01 10.36
C ARG A 181 -8.72 -9.02 9.27
N ASP A 182 -9.49 -8.95 8.19
CA ASP A 182 -9.46 -9.90 7.07
C ASP A 182 -10.08 -9.23 5.83
N LEU A 183 -10.17 -9.99 4.73
CA LEU A 183 -10.67 -9.49 3.45
C LEU A 183 -12.15 -9.12 3.44
N SER A 184 -12.95 -9.62 4.39
CA SER A 184 -14.40 -9.35 4.43
C SER A 184 -14.74 -7.93 4.88
N GLU A 185 -13.82 -7.25 5.57
CA GLU A 185 -13.98 -5.85 5.98
C GLU A 185 -13.63 -4.85 4.87
N LEU A 186 -13.10 -5.32 3.75
CA LEU A 186 -12.71 -4.49 2.62
C LEU A 186 -13.85 -4.42 1.61
N ASP A 187 -14.26 -3.19 1.28
CA ASP A 187 -15.12 -2.90 0.13
C ASP A 187 -14.30 -3.01 -1.16
N VAL A 188 -14.01 -4.24 -1.59
CA VAL A 188 -13.26 -4.54 -2.82
C VAL A 188 -14.14 -5.44 -3.68
N PRO A 189 -14.29 -5.16 -4.99
CA PRO A 189 -15.02 -6.04 -5.90
C PRO A 189 -14.16 -7.28 -6.21
N TRP A 190 -14.16 -8.24 -5.29
CA TRP A 190 -13.26 -9.41 -5.30
C TRP A 190 -13.36 -10.26 -6.57
N ASP A 191 -14.52 -10.27 -7.21
CA ASP A 191 -14.78 -10.91 -8.51
C ASP A 191 -14.06 -10.23 -9.69
N LYS A 192 -13.63 -8.98 -9.51
CA LYS A 192 -12.97 -8.13 -10.53
C LYS A 192 -11.52 -7.81 -10.20
N VAL A 193 -10.96 -8.47 -9.19
CA VAL A 193 -9.57 -8.28 -8.77
C VAL A 193 -8.63 -9.08 -9.67
N VAL A 194 -7.54 -8.44 -10.12
CA VAL A 194 -6.38 -9.11 -10.69
C VAL A 194 -5.30 -9.25 -9.62
N TRP A 195 -5.03 -10.48 -9.20
CA TRP A 195 -3.98 -10.79 -8.22
C TRP A 195 -2.59 -10.76 -8.86
N LEU A 196 -1.72 -9.87 -8.40
CA LEU A 196 -0.32 -9.79 -8.85
C LEU A 196 0.58 -10.68 -7.99
N LYS A 197 0.32 -10.69 -6.68
CA LYS A 197 0.94 -11.58 -5.70
C LYS A 197 -0.09 -11.90 -4.62
N ARG A 198 -0.30 -13.20 -4.37
CA ARG A 198 -1.17 -13.68 -3.30
C ARG A 198 -0.39 -14.62 -2.38
N PRO A 199 -0.06 -14.18 -1.15
CA PRO A 199 0.60 -15.02 -0.17
C PRO A 199 -0.25 -16.23 0.24
N PRO A 200 0.37 -17.37 0.62
CA PRO A 200 -0.36 -18.57 1.02
C PRO A 200 -1.27 -18.40 2.24
N TRP A 201 -0.93 -17.46 3.15
CA TRP A 201 -1.73 -17.18 4.34
C TRP A 201 -3.05 -16.45 4.03
N LEU A 202 -3.17 -15.85 2.84
CA LEU A 202 -4.33 -15.05 2.47
C LEU A 202 -5.38 -15.94 1.80
N THR A 203 -6.38 -16.35 2.57
CA THR A 203 -7.56 -17.06 2.02
C THR A 203 -8.48 -16.03 1.35
N PRO A 204 -8.82 -16.17 0.06
CA PRO A 204 -9.76 -15.27 -0.59
C PRO A 204 -11.16 -15.39 0.05
N PRO A 205 -11.95 -14.31 0.09
CA PRO A 205 -13.35 -14.44 0.46
C PRO A 205 -14.02 -15.40 -0.54
N SER A 206 -14.81 -16.34 -0.02
CA SER A 206 -15.60 -17.24 -0.87
C SER A 206 -16.49 -16.42 -1.81
N PRO A 207 -16.65 -16.85 -3.08
CA PRO A 207 -17.58 -16.22 -4.02
C PRO A 207 -19.03 -16.25 -3.54
#